data_AF-A0A2W7RIP0-F1
#
_entry.id   AF-A0A2W7RIP0-F1
#
_cell.length_a   1.000
_cell.length_b   1.000
_cell.length_c   1.000
_cell.angle_alpha   90.00
_cell.angle_beta   90.00
_cell.angle_gamma   90.00
#
_symmetry.space_group_name_H-M   'P 1'
#
loop_
_entity.id
_entity.type
_entity.pdbx_description
1 polymer ?
#
loop_
_entity_poly.entity_id
_entity_poly.type
_entity_poly.pdbx_seq_one_letter_code
_entity_poly.pdbx_strand_id
1 'polypeptide(L)'
;MNIPNFTSVALTEEELDQYVGEYASEQIPLVITFVRDGNVLVAKPTGQPDAPLEAKGEHRFEFSMVGANFEFAPEKAEMTLKQGGASIAFKRK
;
A
#
# COMPACT_ATOMS: atom_id res chain seq x y z
N MET A 1 30.93 -3.65 -5.98
CA MET A 1 29.53 -3.99 -6.29
C MET A 1 28.69 -3.52 -5.11
N ASN A 2 28.02 -2.37 -5.21
CA ASN A 2 27.05 -1.96 -4.21
C ASN A 2 25.80 -2.81 -4.46
N ILE A 3 25.65 -3.89 -3.70
CA ILE A 3 24.43 -4.71 -3.71
C ILE A 3 23.38 -3.85 -3.01
N PRO A 4 22.28 -3.44 -3.68
CA PRO A 4 21.19 -2.80 -2.96
C PRO A 4 20.65 -3.80 -1.95
N ASN A 5 20.74 -3.45 -0.67
CA ASN A 5 20.09 -4.21 0.39
C ASN A 5 18.58 -4.10 0.18
N PHE A 6 17.96 -5.15 -0.33
CA PHE A 6 16.52 -5.37 -0.22
C PHE A 6 16.22 -5.83 1.22
N THR A 7 16.48 -4.96 2.18
CA THR A 7 16.05 -5.17 3.57
C THR A 7 14.54 -4.93 3.58
N SER A 8 13.76 -6.00 3.64
CA SER A 8 12.37 -5.93 4.09
C SER A 8 12.37 -5.15 5.40
N VAL A 9 11.72 -3.98 5.41
CA VAL A 9 11.62 -3.16 6.61
C VAL A 9 10.55 -3.79 7.47
N ALA A 10 10.96 -4.37 8.60
CA ALA A 10 10.00 -4.82 9.60
C ALA A 10 9.43 -3.56 10.27
N LEU A 11 8.18 -3.23 9.94
CA LEU A 11 7.45 -2.12 10.55
C LEU A 11 6.79 -2.59 11.84
N THR A 12 6.74 -1.71 12.82
CA THR A 12 5.92 -1.85 14.02
C THR A 12 4.46 -1.56 13.71
N GLU A 13 3.54 -1.97 14.59
CA GLU A 13 2.11 -1.69 14.41
C GLU A 13 1.81 -0.19 14.37
N GLU A 14 2.49 0.59 15.23
CA GLU A 14 2.35 2.04 15.33
C GLU A 14 2.78 2.74 14.04
N GLU A 15 3.84 2.24 13.39
CA GLU A 15 4.27 2.74 12.08
C GLU A 15 3.26 2.42 10.98
N LEU A 16 2.45 1.36 11.12
CA LEU A 16 1.41 1.02 10.15
C LEU A 16 0.16 1.87 10.27
N ASP A 17 -0.14 2.38 11.46
CA ASP A 17 -1.35 3.19 11.71
C ASP A 17 -1.43 4.41 10.79
N GLN A 18 -0.28 4.96 10.37
CA GLN A 18 -0.23 6.08 9.43
C GLN A 18 -0.76 5.74 8.03
N TYR A 19 -0.92 4.46 7.67
CA TYR A 19 -1.43 4.00 6.36
C TYR A 19 -2.85 3.44 6.43
N VAL A 20 -3.32 3.05 7.63
CA VAL A 20 -4.66 2.52 7.86
C VAL A 20 -5.71 3.56 7.49
N GLY A 21 -6.79 3.11 6.84
CA GLY A 21 -7.90 3.95 6.41
C GLY A 21 -8.50 3.51 5.09
N GLU A 22 -9.57 4.20 4.70
CA GLU A 22 -10.26 3.96 3.43
C GLU A 22 -9.79 4.97 2.37
N TYR A 23 -9.39 4.46 1.21
CA TYR A 23 -8.88 5.24 0.10
C TYR A 23 -9.77 5.07 -1.12
N ALA A 24 -10.14 6.18 -1.76
CA ALA A 24 -10.96 6.19 -2.96
C ALA A 24 -10.25 6.93 -4.10
N SER A 25 -10.49 6.49 -5.33
CA SER A 25 -10.00 7.17 -6.53
C SER A 25 -11.14 7.88 -7.24
N GLU A 26 -10.86 9.07 -7.78
CA GLU A 26 -11.73 9.73 -8.76
C GLU A 26 -11.50 9.21 -10.19
N GLN A 27 -10.43 8.44 -10.42
CA GLN A 27 -10.03 7.95 -11.74
C GLN A 27 -10.70 6.62 -12.08
N ILE A 28 -10.93 5.77 -11.08
CA ILE A 28 -11.59 4.46 -11.22
C ILE A 28 -12.57 4.25 -10.07
N PRO A 29 -13.65 3.47 -10.28
CA PRO A 29 -14.62 3.16 -9.23
C PRO A 29 -14.09 2.05 -8.29
N LEU A 30 -12.95 2.30 -7.64
CA LEU A 30 -12.33 1.39 -6.68
C LEU A 30 -12.11 2.10 -5.35
N VAL A 31 -12.47 1.41 -4.28
CA VAL A 31 -12.14 1.76 -2.91
C VAL A 31 -11.26 0.67 -2.33
N ILE A 32 -10.19 1.07 -1.65
CA ILE A 32 -9.26 0.18 -0.97
C ILE A 32 -9.21 0.56 0.51
N THR A 33 -9.59 -0.38 1.38
CA THR A 33 -9.45 -0.20 2.82
C THR A 33 -8.15 -0.86 3.25
N PHE A 34 -7.27 -0.10 3.90
CA PHE A 34 -6.06 -0.63 4.51
C PHE A 34 -6.31 -0.86 6.00
N VAL A 35 -5.98 -2.04 6.46
CA VAL A 35 -5.99 -2.41 7.88
C VAL A 35 -4.64 -3.00 8.24
N ARG A 36 -4.31 -3.02 9.52
CA ARG A 36 -3.18 -3.79 10.02
C ARG A 36 -3.65 -5.11 10.61
N ASP A 37 -2.88 -6.16 10.39
CA ASP A 37 -2.99 -7.45 11.05
C ASP A 37 -1.62 -7.75 11.69
N GLY A 38 -1.50 -7.47 12.98
CA GLY A 38 -0.21 -7.37 13.65
C GLY A 38 0.69 -6.35 12.95
N ASN A 39 1.88 -6.80 12.53
CA ASN A 39 2.89 -6.02 11.83
C ASN A 39 2.78 -6.09 10.29
N VAL A 40 1.65 -6.54 9.76
CA VAL A 40 1.40 -6.62 8.32
C VAL A 40 0.31 -5.63 7.93
N LEU A 41 0.59 -4.82 6.90
CA LEU A 41 -0.44 -3.99 6.27
C LEU A 41 -1.22 -4.85 5.26
N VAL A 42 -2.55 -4.86 5.36
CA VAL A 42 -3.44 -5.63 4.50
C VAL A 42 -4.30 -4.67 3.70
N ALA A 43 -4.22 -4.76 2.38
CA ALA A 43 -5.13 -4.06 1.47
C ALA A 43 -6.39 -4.87 1.24
N LYS A 44 -7.55 -4.23 1.33
CA LYS A 44 -8.87 -4.82 1.06
C LYS A 44 -9.55 -4.02 -0.05
N PRO A 45 -9.29 -4.35 -1.33
CA PRO A 45 -9.96 -3.71 -2.45
C PRO A 45 -11.41 -4.21 -2.53
N THR A 46 -12.36 -3.29 -2.72
CA THR A 46 -13.78 -3.65 -2.82
C THR A 46 -14.01 -4.64 -3.97
N GLY A 47 -14.67 -5.77 -3.67
CA GLY A 47 -14.99 -6.81 -4.66
C GLY A 47 -13.81 -7.72 -5.05
N GLN A 48 -12.67 -7.62 -4.36
CA GLN A 48 -11.48 -8.43 -4.61
C GLN A 48 -10.99 -9.09 -3.30
N PRO A 49 -10.18 -10.16 -3.38
CA PRO A 49 -9.57 -10.76 -2.20
C PRO A 49 -8.64 -9.79 -1.45
N ASP A 50 -8.53 -9.99 -0.14
CA ASP A 50 -7.56 -9.29 0.71
C ASP A 50 -6.13 -9.61 0.26
N ALA A 51 -5.25 -8.60 0.32
CA ALA A 51 -3.86 -8.68 -0.10
C ALA A 51 -2.93 -8.24 1.04
N PRO A 52 -2.25 -9.18 1.72
CA PRO A 52 -1.19 -8.83 2.66
C PRO A 52 0.00 -8.24 1.90
N LEU A 53 0.50 -7.10 2.36
CA LEU A 53 1.51 -6.34 1.66
C LEU A 53 2.89 -6.48 2.31
N GLU A 54 3.92 -6.53 1.47
CA GLU A 54 5.32 -6.51 1.88
C GLU A 54 5.85 -5.07 1.87
N ALA A 55 6.45 -4.62 2.97
CA ALA A 55 7.13 -3.33 3.01
C ALA A 55 8.44 -3.39 2.19
N LYS A 56 8.58 -2.48 1.22
CA LYS A 56 9.75 -2.36 0.33
C LYS A 56 10.60 -1.12 0.60
N GLY A 57 10.25 -0.36 1.63
CA GLY A 57 10.95 0.85 2.06
C GLY A 57 9.98 1.89 2.62
N GLU A 58 10.48 3.09 2.85
CA GLU A 58 9.67 4.21 3.36
C GLU A 58 8.42 4.42 2.49
N HIS A 59 7.26 4.31 3.16
CA HIS A 59 5.92 4.47 2.58
C HIS A 59 5.62 3.64 1.32
N ARG A 60 6.36 2.54 1.10
CA ARG A 60 6.23 1.70 -0.10
C ARG A 60 5.94 0.26 0.26
N PHE A 61 4.88 -0.26 -0.33
CA PHE A 61 4.41 -1.60 -0.11
C PHE A 61 4.14 -2.30 -1.45
N GLU A 62 4.27 -3.63 -1.47
CA GLU A 62 4.05 -4.42 -2.67
C GLU A 62 3.21 -5.66 -2.37
N PHE A 63 2.35 -6.02 -3.31
CA PHE A 63 1.78 -7.35 -3.43
C PHE A 63 2.30 -8.03 -4.70
N SER A 64 3.37 -8.79 -4.53
CA SER A 64 4.19 -9.35 -5.62
C SER A 64 3.40 -10.34 -6.50
N MET A 65 2.41 -11.03 -5.95
CA MET A 65 1.58 -12.01 -6.67
C MET A 65 0.90 -11.44 -7.92
N VAL A 66 0.57 -10.14 -7.91
CA VAL A 66 -0.07 -9.43 -9.04
C VAL A 66 0.73 -8.21 -9.51
N GLY A 67 1.94 -8.02 -8.98
CA GLY A 67 2.80 -6.88 -9.29
C GLY A 67 2.20 -5.52 -8.90
N ALA A 68 1.38 -5.47 -7.84
CA ALA A 68 0.78 -4.24 -7.34
C ALA A 68 1.74 -3.54 -6.38
N ASN A 69 2.06 -2.28 -6.67
CA ASN A 69 2.91 -1.43 -5.84
C ASN A 69 2.09 -0.27 -5.29
N PHE A 70 2.16 -0.05 -3.98
CA PHE A 70 1.44 0.98 -3.25
C PHE A 70 2.45 1.99 -2.70
N GLU A 71 2.35 3.24 -3.16
CA GLU A 71 3.19 4.35 -2.69
C GLU A 71 2.33 5.32 -1.89
N PHE A 72 2.54 5.39 -0.59
CA PHE A 72 1.79 6.25 0.30
C PHE A 72 2.45 7.62 0.45
N ALA A 73 1.63 8.64 0.63
CA ALA A 73 2.05 9.96 1.09
C ALA A 73 1.17 10.34 2.30
N PRO A 74 1.48 9.83 3.51
CA PRO A 74 0.64 10.00 4.70
C PRO A 74 0.37 11.46 5.05
N GLU A 75 1.38 12.33 4.92
CA GLU A 75 1.26 13.78 5.15
C GLU A 75 0.24 14.47 4.23
N LYS A 76 -0.03 13.87 3.05
CA LYS A 76 -1.00 14.36 2.07
C LYS A 76 -2.31 13.60 2.10
N ALA A 77 -2.42 12.58 2.95
CA ALA A 77 -3.54 11.63 2.96
C ALA A 77 -3.79 11.00 1.57
N GLU A 78 -2.71 10.71 0.83
CA GLU A 78 -2.75 10.20 -0.55
C GLU A 78 -2.04 8.84 -0.65
N MET A 79 -2.41 8.07 -1.66
CA MET A 79 -1.74 6.82 -2.04
C MET A 79 -1.84 6.60 -3.55
N THR A 80 -0.77 6.11 -4.15
CA THR A 80 -0.73 5.76 -5.58
C THR A 80 -0.58 4.25 -5.74
N LEU A 81 -1.48 3.63 -6.50
CA LEU A 81 -1.37 2.25 -6.94
C LEU A 81 -0.72 2.19 -8.32
N LYS A 82 0.39 1.45 -8.42
CA LYS A 82 1.06 1.12 -9.69
C LYS A 82 0.90 -0.36 -9.97
N GLN A 83 0.22 -0.72 -11.06
CA GLN A 83 -0.01 -2.11 -11.45
C GLN A 83 -0.21 -2.21 -12.96
N GLY A 84 0.45 -3.19 -13.61
CA GLY A 84 0.27 -3.43 -15.06
C GLY A 84 0.59 -2.24 -15.96
N GLY A 85 1.47 -1.33 -15.52
CA GLY A 85 1.81 -0.09 -16.24
C GLY A 85 0.87 1.10 -15.96
N ALA A 86 -0.24 0.89 -15.25
CA ALA A 86 -1.10 1.98 -14.77
C ALA A 86 -0.52 2.63 -13.51
N SER A 87 -0.83 3.90 -13.29
CA SER A 87 -0.54 4.65 -12.07
C SER A 87 -1.79 5.43 -11.66
N ILE A 88 -2.41 5.02 -10.55
CA ILE A 88 -3.74 5.47 -10.16
C ILE A 88 -3.65 6.13 -8.79
N ALA A 89 -4.08 7.39 -8.70
CA ALA A 89 -4.08 8.12 -7.43
C ALA A 89 -5.38 7.88 -6.65
N PHE A 90 -5.23 7.75 -5.35
CA PHE A 90 -6.30 7.63 -4.38
C PHE A 90 -6.09 8.66 -3.27
N LYS A 91 -7.21 9.15 -2.73
CA LYS A 91 -7.24 9.99 -1.54
C LYS A 91 -7.88 9.22 -0.40
N ARG A 92 -7.32 9.36 0.80
CA ARG A 92 -7.93 8.89 2.03
C ARG A 92 -9.20 9.71 2.30
N LYS A 93 -10.27 9.03 2.72
CA LYS A 93 -11.51 9.66 3.15
C LYS A 93 -11.41 10.30 4.53
#